data_AF-A0A3E0MR52-F1
#
_entry.id   AF-A0A3E0MR52-F1
#
_cell.length_a   1.000
_cell.length_b   1.000
_cell.length_c   1.000
_cell.angle_alpha   90.00
_cell.angle_beta   90.00
_cell.angle_gamma   90.00
#
_symmetry.space_group_name_H-M   'P 1'
#
loop_
_entity.id
_entity.type
_entity.pdbx_description
1 polymer ?
#
loop_
_entity_poly.entity_id
_entity_poly.type
_entity_poly.pdbx_seq_one_letter_code
_entity_poly.pdbx_strand_id
1 'polypeptide(L)'
;MLGIVLFVIIVAFAVFQLIRLHQDSKLLRSVTGPHRGNRSERKLILSLLYSGRSSNAVFHDLYVPRKSGTYSQIDAVLATSVGMIVFEVKDYSGWIFGDGRYENWTQVLSYGREKYRFYNPVRQNAAHIKALKQRLKHLGDIPCISVVVFYGNCELKRISNLPEDTWVASASRVFEVIKDIEESYPEVRFKDKWEVVRILKEASALGEQREVRQQHRDQVATYVNQKRNRN
;
A
#
# COMPACT_ATOMS: atom_id res chain seq x y z
N MET A 1 -24.16 10.24 42.04
CA MET A 1 -23.22 9.09 41.95
C MET A 1 -23.10 8.56 40.52
N LEU A 2 -24.17 8.04 39.90
CA LEU A 2 -24.11 7.47 38.54
C LEU A 2 -23.55 8.44 37.46
N GLY A 3 -23.98 9.70 37.48
CA GLY A 3 -23.50 10.71 36.52
C GLY A 3 -22.01 11.05 36.65
N ILE A 4 -21.46 11.02 37.87
CA ILE A 4 -20.03 11.26 38.12
C ILE A 4 -19.22 10.07 37.60
N VAL A 5 -19.67 8.84 37.84
CA VAL A 5 -19.02 7.62 37.34
C VAL A 5 -19.01 7.61 35.81
N LEU A 6 -20.14 7.92 35.16
CA LEU A 6 -20.23 7.97 33.69
C LEU A 6 -19.30 9.04 33.11
N PHE A 7 -19.24 10.22 33.73
CA PHE A 7 -18.34 11.30 33.32
C PHE A 7 -16.87 10.87 33.40
N VAL A 8 -16.46 10.23 34.50
CA VAL A 8 -15.09 9.71 34.66
C VAL A 8 -14.75 8.67 33.57
N ILE A 9 -15.68 7.77 33.23
CA ILE A 9 -15.47 6.78 32.16
C ILE A 9 -15.28 7.48 30.81
N ILE A 10 -16.10 8.46 30.48
CA ILE A 10 -15.98 9.22 29.21
C ILE A 10 -14.63 9.95 29.16
N VAL A 11 -14.24 10.62 30.24
CA VAL A 11 -12.95 11.32 30.31
C VAL A 11 -11.79 10.34 30.18
N ALA A 12 -11.82 9.21 30.89
CA ALA A 12 -10.79 8.18 30.79
C ALA A 12 -10.69 7.61 29.37
N PHE A 13 -11.82 7.35 28.71
CA PHE A 13 -11.85 6.92 27.31
C PHE A 13 -11.27 7.99 26.38
N ALA A 14 -11.63 9.26 26.55
CA ALA A 14 -11.08 10.36 25.76
C ALA A 14 -9.55 10.50 25.93
N VAL A 15 -9.06 10.43 27.17
CA VAL A 15 -7.63 10.44 27.49
C VAL A 15 -6.92 9.25 26.85
N PHE A 16 -7.50 8.05 26.95
CA PHE A 16 -6.96 6.85 26.29
C PHE A 16 -6.84 7.03 24.78
N GLN A 17 -7.87 7.58 24.12
CA GLN A 17 -7.84 7.85 22.68
C GLN A 17 -6.79 8.90 22.30
N LEU A 18 -6.60 9.94 23.11
CA LEU A 18 -5.53 10.93 22.90
C LEU A 18 -4.13 10.29 23.01
N ILE A 19 -3.92 9.43 24.02
CA ILE A 19 -2.66 8.70 24.18
C ILE A 19 -2.41 7.80 22.97
N ARG A 20 -3.42 7.06 22.51
CA ARG A 20 -3.34 6.21 21.30
C ARG A 20 -2.96 7.02 20.06
N LEU A 21 -3.65 8.13 19.82
CA LEU A 21 -3.35 9.01 18.68
C LEU A 21 -1.93 9.59 18.72
N HIS A 22 -1.44 9.92 19.91
CA HIS A 22 -0.07 10.38 20.10
C HIS A 22 0.95 9.27 19.81
N GLN A 23 0.72 8.07 20.33
CA GLN A 23 1.56 6.90 20.07
C GLN A 23 1.58 6.53 18.58
N ASP A 24 0.42 6.45 17.92
CA ASP A 24 0.28 6.22 16.49
C ASP A 24 1.06 7.26 15.69
N SER A 25 0.91 8.53 16.05
CA SER A 25 1.63 9.63 15.37
C SER A 25 3.14 9.52 15.53
N LYS A 26 3.63 9.17 16.73
CA LYS A 26 5.05 8.96 17.00
C LYS A 26 5.60 7.79 16.20
N LEU A 27 4.84 6.69 16.13
CA LEU A 27 5.22 5.48 15.41
C LEU A 27 5.25 5.72 13.90
N LEU A 28 4.20 6.35 13.33
CA LEU A 28 4.16 6.72 11.91
C LEU A 28 5.31 7.64 11.51
N ARG A 29 5.67 8.62 12.35
CA ARG A 29 6.79 9.54 12.08
C ARG A 29 8.14 8.84 11.96
N SER A 30 8.28 7.60 12.44
CA SER A 30 9.50 6.80 12.22
C SER A 30 9.65 6.31 10.77
N VAL A 31 8.58 6.32 9.98
CA VAL A 31 8.54 5.85 8.58
C VAL A 31 8.19 6.98 7.61
N THR A 32 7.27 7.88 7.97
CA THR A 32 6.70 8.84 7.01
C THR A 32 6.22 10.14 7.67
N GLY A 33 6.28 11.24 6.91
CA GLY A 33 5.79 12.54 7.34
C GLY A 33 4.27 12.55 7.62
N PRO A 34 3.76 13.50 8.44
CA PRO A 34 2.34 13.56 8.82
C PRO A 34 1.39 13.87 7.64
N HIS A 35 1.90 14.46 6.56
CA HIS A 35 1.13 14.87 5.38
C HIS A 35 1.23 13.90 4.20
N ARG A 36 1.86 12.73 4.41
CA ARG A 36 2.21 11.76 3.38
C ARG A 36 1.22 10.59 3.39
N GLY A 37 0.89 10.11 2.20
CA GLY A 37 -0.08 9.05 1.95
C GLY A 37 -1.51 9.33 2.44
N ASN A 38 -2.42 8.42 2.10
CA ASN A 38 -3.81 8.48 2.53
C ASN A 38 -4.05 7.75 3.87
N ARG A 39 -5.24 7.88 4.45
CA ARG A 39 -5.57 7.28 5.76
C ARG A 39 -5.40 5.76 5.79
N SER A 40 -5.80 5.08 4.73
CA SER A 40 -5.78 3.61 4.62
C SER A 40 -4.36 3.08 4.42
N GLU A 41 -3.53 3.79 3.63
CA GLU A 41 -2.09 3.51 3.53
C GLU A 41 -1.40 3.65 4.90
N ARG A 42 -1.68 4.74 5.62
CA ARG A 42 -1.11 4.96 6.97
C ARG A 42 -1.56 3.92 7.99
N LYS A 43 -2.79 3.40 7.86
CA LYS A 43 -3.25 2.26 8.68
C LYS A 43 -2.46 0.99 8.39
N LEU A 44 -2.10 0.72 7.13
CA LEU A 44 -1.20 -0.37 6.77
C LEU A 44 0.18 -0.20 7.41
N ILE A 45 0.76 1.00 7.32
CA ILE A 45 2.07 1.27 7.95
C ILE A 45 2.00 1.04 9.47
N LEU A 46 0.98 1.58 10.14
CA LEU A 46 0.77 1.35 11.57
C LEU A 46 0.63 -0.13 11.91
N SER A 47 -0.17 -0.87 11.13
CA SER A 47 -0.36 -2.29 11.39
C SER A 47 0.96 -3.05 11.26
N LEU A 48 1.75 -2.79 10.21
CA LEU A 48 3.07 -3.40 10.04
C LEU A 48 4.00 -3.10 11.23
N LEU A 49 4.03 -1.86 11.70
CA LEU A 49 4.87 -1.48 12.84
C LEU A 49 4.38 -2.14 14.15
N TYR A 50 3.07 -2.23 14.35
CA TYR A 50 2.49 -2.90 15.52
C TYR A 50 2.69 -4.41 15.53
N SER A 51 2.86 -5.06 14.38
CA SER A 51 3.23 -6.48 14.32
C SER A 51 4.72 -6.75 14.59
N GLY A 52 5.49 -5.71 14.91
CA GLY A 52 6.91 -5.81 15.24
C GLY A 52 7.84 -5.64 14.05
N ARG A 53 7.34 -5.25 12.86
CA ARG A 53 8.23 -4.93 11.73
C ARG A 53 9.04 -3.68 12.06
N SER A 54 10.34 -3.75 11.78
CA SER A 54 11.24 -2.62 11.97
C SER A 54 10.86 -1.46 11.05
N SER A 55 10.88 -0.23 11.56
CA SER A 55 10.69 0.98 10.74
C SER A 55 11.74 1.14 9.65
N ASN A 56 12.92 0.51 9.78
CA ASN A 56 13.94 0.50 8.73
C ASN A 56 13.65 -0.48 7.58
N ALA A 57 12.65 -1.35 7.74
CA ALA A 57 12.21 -2.31 6.72
C ALA A 57 10.89 -1.89 6.06
N VAL A 58 10.20 -0.89 6.59
CA VAL A 58 8.93 -0.37 6.09
C VAL A 58 9.16 0.96 5.40
N PHE A 59 8.75 1.06 4.14
CA PHE A 59 8.86 2.26 3.33
C PHE A 59 7.47 2.66 2.85
N HIS A 60 7.16 3.94 2.90
CA HIS A 60 5.83 4.47 2.59
C HIS A 60 5.90 5.57 1.53
N ASP A 61 4.89 5.59 0.67
CA ASP A 61 4.62 6.61 -0.33
C ASP A 61 5.86 6.91 -1.20
N LEU A 62 6.44 5.86 -1.78
CA LEU A 62 7.70 5.91 -2.53
C LEU A 62 7.45 6.45 -3.94
N TYR A 63 8.29 7.36 -4.40
CA TYR A 63 8.29 7.85 -5.77
C TYR A 63 9.52 7.31 -6.51
N VAL A 64 9.30 6.35 -7.39
CA VAL A 64 10.36 5.69 -8.17
C VAL A 64 10.46 6.35 -9.55
N PRO A 65 11.61 6.94 -9.93
CA PRO A 65 11.82 7.50 -11.26
C PRO A 65 11.68 6.44 -12.35
N ARG A 66 10.97 6.77 -13.43
CA ARG A 66 10.87 5.96 -14.65
C ARG A 66 11.80 6.54 -15.72
N LYS A 67 12.21 5.71 -16.69
CA LYS A 67 13.02 6.14 -17.84
C LYS A 67 12.38 7.27 -18.67
N SER A 68 11.06 7.40 -18.62
CA SER A 68 10.30 8.47 -19.30
C SER A 68 10.44 9.85 -18.64
N GLY A 69 11.19 9.99 -17.53
CA GLY A 69 11.27 11.23 -16.76
C GLY A 69 10.09 11.48 -15.81
N THR A 70 9.17 10.51 -15.73
CA THR A 70 8.00 10.55 -14.83
C THR A 70 8.20 9.65 -13.60
N TYR A 71 7.31 9.71 -12.63
CA TYR A 71 7.41 8.91 -11.41
C TYR A 71 6.33 7.82 -11.31
N SER A 72 6.72 6.67 -10.76
CA SER A 72 5.77 5.70 -10.19
C SER A 72 5.64 5.96 -8.70
N GLN A 73 4.44 6.30 -8.23
CA GLN A 73 4.16 6.25 -6.79
C GLN A 73 3.87 4.78 -6.40
N ILE A 74 4.33 4.36 -5.23
CA ILE A 74 4.13 3.03 -4.63
C ILE A 74 3.70 3.25 -3.18
N ASP A 75 2.55 2.71 -2.78
CA ASP A 75 1.94 3.00 -1.48
C ASP A 75 2.82 2.55 -0.32
N ALA A 76 3.28 1.31 -0.35
CA ALA A 76 4.24 0.82 0.62
C ALA A 76 5.12 -0.31 0.08
N VAL A 77 6.32 -0.43 0.65
CA VAL A 77 7.22 -1.57 0.46
C VAL A 77 7.66 -2.07 1.82
N LEU A 78 7.56 -3.37 2.04
CA LEU A 78 8.16 -4.07 3.18
C LEU A 78 9.35 -4.91 2.68
N ALA A 79 10.55 -4.58 3.14
CA ALA A 79 11.72 -5.42 2.93
C ALA A 79 11.72 -6.60 3.91
N THR A 80 11.89 -7.81 3.40
CA THR A 80 11.87 -9.08 4.15
C THR A 80 13.11 -9.92 3.81
N SER A 81 13.29 -11.05 4.50
CA SER A 81 14.34 -12.03 4.15
C SER A 81 14.09 -12.70 2.80
N VAL A 82 12.84 -12.85 2.38
CA VAL A 82 12.44 -13.53 1.14
C VAL A 82 12.30 -12.60 -0.07
N GLY A 83 12.57 -11.31 0.11
CA GLY A 83 12.46 -10.29 -0.94
C GLY A 83 11.72 -9.03 -0.48
N MET A 84 11.10 -8.32 -1.41
CA MET A 84 10.29 -7.13 -1.12
C MET A 84 8.81 -7.42 -1.33
N ILE A 85 7.99 -7.15 -0.34
CA ILE A 85 6.54 -7.14 -0.48
C ILE A 85 6.12 -5.73 -0.87
N VAL A 86 5.50 -5.59 -2.04
CA VAL A 86 5.08 -4.31 -2.61
C VAL A 86 3.56 -4.20 -2.51
N PHE A 87 3.10 -3.22 -1.75
CA PHE A 87 1.69 -3.05 -1.44
C PHE A 87 1.02 -2.02 -2.36
N GLU A 88 -0.20 -2.35 -2.76
CA GLU A 88 -1.17 -1.43 -3.35
C GLU A 88 -2.40 -1.39 -2.44
N VAL A 89 -2.77 -0.21 -1.95
CA VAL A 89 -3.85 -0.03 -0.97
C VAL A 89 -5.08 0.55 -1.66
N LYS A 90 -6.20 -0.16 -1.56
CA LYS A 90 -7.49 0.28 -2.07
C LYS A 90 -8.50 0.51 -0.97
N ASP A 91 -9.25 1.59 -1.09
CA ASP A 91 -10.30 1.98 -0.15
C ASP A 91 -11.66 1.99 -0.87
N TYR A 92 -12.19 0.79 -1.13
CA TYR A 92 -13.50 0.61 -1.77
C TYR A 92 -14.53 0.05 -0.80
N SER A 93 -15.80 0.27 -1.13
CA SER A 93 -16.94 -0.28 -0.38
C SER A 93 -17.76 -1.27 -1.22
N GLY A 94 -18.63 -2.06 -0.58
CA GLY A 94 -19.53 -2.99 -1.27
C GLY A 94 -18.84 -4.25 -1.78
N TRP A 95 -19.28 -4.80 -2.90
CA TRP A 95 -18.71 -6.04 -3.43
C TRP A 95 -17.69 -5.77 -4.52
N ILE A 96 -16.55 -6.45 -4.43
CA ILE A 96 -15.47 -6.35 -5.41
C ILE A 96 -15.37 -7.64 -6.21
N PHE A 97 -15.37 -7.49 -7.53
CA PHE A 97 -15.18 -8.57 -8.49
C PHE A 97 -13.99 -8.24 -9.38
N GLY A 98 -13.06 -9.19 -9.50
CA GLY A 98 -11.81 -9.00 -10.19
C GLY A 98 -11.33 -10.25 -10.92
N ASP A 99 -10.73 -10.03 -12.08
CA ASP A 99 -9.94 -11.04 -12.80
C ASP A 99 -8.59 -10.41 -13.13
N GLY A 100 -7.48 -11.10 -12.86
CA GLY A 100 -6.14 -10.58 -13.12
C GLY A 100 -5.87 -10.28 -14.59
N ARG A 101 -6.58 -10.93 -15.52
CA ARG A 101 -6.42 -10.77 -16.98
C ARG A 101 -7.12 -9.52 -17.50
N TYR A 102 -8.20 -9.08 -16.85
CA TYR A 102 -8.96 -7.91 -17.32
C TYR A 102 -8.30 -6.60 -16.91
N GLU A 103 -8.49 -5.57 -17.74
CA GLU A 103 -7.96 -4.23 -17.48
C GLU A 103 -8.63 -3.53 -16.31
N ASN A 104 -9.92 -3.77 -16.12
CA ASN A 104 -10.72 -3.13 -15.08
C ASN A 104 -11.40 -4.20 -14.23
N TRP A 105 -11.53 -3.91 -12.94
CA TRP A 105 -12.35 -4.63 -11.99
C TRP A 105 -13.68 -3.90 -11.79
N THR A 106 -14.61 -4.57 -11.12
CA THR A 106 -15.96 -4.03 -10.89
C THR A 106 -16.23 -3.94 -9.40
N GLN A 107 -16.63 -2.76 -8.96
CA GLN A 107 -17.23 -2.49 -7.67
C GLN A 107 -18.76 -2.50 -7.82
N VAL A 108 -19.45 -3.15 -6.90
CA VAL A 108 -20.91 -3.19 -6.84
C VAL A 108 -21.38 -2.61 -5.51
N LEU A 109 -22.22 -1.58 -5.58
CA LEU A 109 -22.78 -0.84 -4.44
C LEU A 109 -24.31 -1.02 -4.40
N SER A 110 -24.94 -0.44 -3.36
CA SER A 110 -26.39 -0.36 -3.22
C SER A 110 -27.11 -1.70 -3.42
N TYR A 111 -26.58 -2.76 -2.79
CA TYR A 111 -27.08 -4.14 -2.88
C TYR A 111 -27.25 -4.66 -4.32
N GLY A 112 -26.35 -4.28 -5.23
CA GLY A 112 -26.38 -4.75 -6.62
C GLY A 112 -26.84 -3.72 -7.66
N ARG A 113 -27.38 -2.58 -7.21
CA ARG A 113 -28.00 -1.58 -8.10
C ARG A 113 -27.00 -0.73 -8.85
N GLU A 114 -25.85 -0.46 -8.24
CA GLU A 114 -24.83 0.42 -8.81
C GLU A 114 -23.56 -0.38 -9.10
N LYS A 115 -23.03 -0.24 -10.33
CA LYS A 115 -21.81 -0.93 -10.76
C LYS A 115 -20.84 0.08 -11.34
N TYR A 116 -19.63 0.08 -10.80
CA TYR A 116 -18.55 0.98 -11.22
C TYR A 116 -17.34 0.16 -11.63
N ARG A 117 -16.76 0.48 -12.78
CA ARG A 117 -15.49 -0.10 -13.22
C ARG A 117 -14.34 0.75 -12.72
N PHE A 118 -13.29 0.11 -12.20
CA PHE A 118 -12.05 0.78 -11.81
C PHE A 118 -10.86 0.00 -12.35
N TYR A 119 -9.74 0.70 -12.54
CA TYR A 119 -8.54 0.06 -13.08
C TYR A 119 -8.04 -1.05 -12.17
N ASN A 120 -7.64 -2.17 -12.77
CA ASN A 120 -7.22 -3.36 -12.05
C ASN A 120 -6.00 -3.06 -11.15
N PRO A 121 -6.13 -3.19 -9.82
CA PRO A 121 -5.06 -2.85 -8.88
C PRO A 121 -3.87 -3.82 -8.97
N VAL A 122 -4.09 -5.07 -9.40
CA VAL A 122 -3.01 -6.03 -9.65
C VAL A 122 -2.13 -5.55 -10.80
N ARG A 123 -2.74 -5.05 -11.88
CA ARG A 123 -2.00 -4.51 -13.03
C ARG A 123 -1.30 -3.21 -12.68
N GLN A 124 -1.91 -2.39 -11.83
CA GLN A 124 -1.27 -1.19 -11.28
C GLN A 124 -0.01 -1.56 -10.51
N ASN A 125 -0.12 -2.47 -9.54
CA ASN A 125 1.02 -2.88 -8.71
C ASN A 125 2.12 -3.59 -9.51
N ALA A 126 1.76 -4.38 -10.54
CA ALA A 126 2.74 -4.95 -11.47
C ALA A 126 3.57 -3.87 -12.19
N ALA A 127 2.95 -2.73 -12.55
CA ALA A 127 3.66 -1.60 -13.15
C ALA A 127 4.55 -0.84 -12.15
N HIS A 128 4.19 -0.86 -10.87
CA HIS A 128 5.00 -0.34 -9.76
C HIS A 128 6.23 -1.22 -9.52
N ILE A 129 6.03 -2.53 -9.38
CA ILE A 129 7.10 -3.54 -9.25
C ILE A 129 8.07 -3.46 -10.43
N LYS A 130 7.56 -3.34 -11.66
CA LYS A 130 8.42 -3.19 -12.85
C LYS A 130 9.33 -1.95 -12.76
N ALA A 131 8.80 -0.81 -12.30
CA ALA A 131 9.60 0.40 -12.12
C ALA A 131 10.65 0.21 -11.02
N LEU A 132 10.27 -0.40 -9.89
CA LEU A 132 11.18 -0.69 -8.79
C LEU A 132 12.31 -1.65 -9.18
N LYS A 133 11.98 -2.78 -9.84
CA LYS A 133 12.97 -3.73 -10.35
C LYS A 133 13.93 -3.09 -11.35
N GLN A 134 13.45 -2.18 -12.20
CA GLN A 134 14.34 -1.42 -13.10
C GLN A 134 15.34 -0.56 -12.34
N ARG A 135 14.91 0.10 -11.26
CA ARG A 135 15.78 0.94 -10.42
C ARG A 135 16.82 0.13 -9.63
N LEU A 136 16.50 -1.12 -9.31
CA LEU A 136 17.33 -2.04 -8.53
C LEU A 136 18.12 -3.05 -9.40
N LYS A 137 18.01 -2.98 -10.73
CA LYS A 137 18.53 -4.01 -11.64
C LYS A 137 20.03 -4.31 -11.45
N HIS A 138 20.85 -3.33 -11.06
CA HIS A 138 22.29 -3.50 -10.83
C HIS A 138 22.62 -4.29 -9.55
N LEU A 139 21.63 -4.46 -8.68
CA LEU A 139 21.70 -5.23 -7.44
C LEU A 139 21.27 -6.69 -7.61
N GLY A 140 20.83 -7.08 -8.80
CA GLY A 140 20.36 -8.42 -9.11
C GLY A 140 18.84 -8.49 -9.31
N ASP A 141 18.32 -9.70 -9.56
CA ASP A 141 16.87 -9.93 -9.61
C ASP A 141 16.36 -10.21 -8.19
N ILE A 142 15.97 -9.13 -7.51
CA ILE A 142 15.37 -9.22 -6.18
C ILE A 142 13.90 -9.61 -6.34
N PRO A 143 13.42 -10.67 -5.67
CA PRO A 143 12.00 -11.01 -5.66
C PRO A 143 11.15 -9.84 -5.14
N CYS A 144 10.09 -9.54 -5.89
CA CYS A 144 9.10 -8.54 -5.52
C CYS A 144 7.73 -9.20 -5.55
N ILE A 145 7.13 -9.41 -4.39
CA ILE A 145 5.82 -10.05 -4.24
C ILE A 145 4.75 -8.96 -4.19
N SER A 146 3.73 -9.07 -5.02
CA SER A 146 2.64 -8.10 -5.12
C SER A 146 1.55 -8.40 -4.09
N VAL A 147 1.17 -7.42 -3.28
CA VAL A 147 0.04 -7.54 -2.35
C VAL A 147 -0.92 -6.36 -2.53
N VAL A 148 -2.13 -6.65 -3.00
CA VAL A 148 -3.22 -5.65 -3.05
C VAL A 148 -4.07 -5.80 -1.79
N VAL A 149 -4.20 -4.72 -1.01
CA VAL A 149 -4.96 -4.72 0.24
C VAL A 149 -6.16 -3.80 0.15
N PHE A 150 -7.35 -4.34 0.44
CA PHE A 150 -8.60 -3.58 0.50
C PHE A 150 -8.91 -3.19 1.95
N TYR A 151 -8.86 -1.90 2.26
CA TYR A 151 -9.10 -1.33 3.59
C TYR A 151 -10.50 -0.77 3.82
N GLY A 152 -11.25 -0.52 2.74
CA GLY A 152 -12.61 -0.01 2.84
C GLY A 152 -13.61 -1.09 3.26
N ASN A 153 -14.86 -0.69 3.51
CA ASN A 153 -15.94 -1.59 3.90
C ASN A 153 -16.45 -2.40 2.71
N CYS A 154 -15.63 -3.34 2.24
CA CYS A 154 -15.93 -4.17 1.09
C CYS A 154 -15.71 -5.66 1.35
N GLU A 155 -16.35 -6.46 0.50
CA GLU A 155 -16.20 -7.90 0.45
C GLU A 155 -15.65 -8.31 -0.92
N LEU A 156 -14.56 -9.06 -0.92
CA LEU A 156 -13.97 -9.64 -2.12
C LEU A 156 -14.80 -10.88 -2.52
N LYS A 157 -15.73 -10.72 -3.46
CA LYS A 157 -16.69 -11.79 -3.83
C LYS A 157 -16.08 -12.84 -4.75
N ARG A 158 -15.44 -12.41 -5.83
CA ARG A 158 -14.78 -13.30 -6.79
C ARG A 158 -13.55 -12.62 -7.37
N ILE A 159 -12.39 -13.11 -6.95
CA ILE A 159 -11.08 -12.71 -7.45
C ILE A 159 -10.46 -13.95 -8.11
N SER A 160 -10.10 -13.86 -9.38
CA SER A 160 -9.60 -15.01 -10.15
C SER A 160 -8.42 -14.65 -11.07
N ASN A 161 -7.68 -15.67 -11.50
CA ASN A 161 -6.59 -15.55 -12.49
C ASN A 161 -5.52 -14.52 -12.10
N LEU A 162 -5.11 -14.53 -10.83
CA LEU A 162 -3.99 -13.72 -10.34
C LEU A 162 -2.66 -14.30 -10.85
N PRO A 163 -1.64 -13.46 -11.11
CA PRO A 163 -0.27 -13.93 -11.31
C PRO A 163 0.27 -14.69 -10.09
N GLU A 164 1.26 -15.56 -10.30
CA GLU A 164 1.85 -16.45 -9.27
C GLU A 164 2.33 -15.67 -8.02
N ASP A 165 3.06 -14.57 -8.20
CA ASP A 165 3.57 -13.73 -7.10
C ASP A 165 2.60 -12.60 -6.70
N THR A 166 1.29 -12.85 -6.73
CA THR A 166 0.28 -11.82 -6.44
C THR A 166 -0.80 -12.29 -5.48
N TRP A 167 -0.95 -11.52 -4.41
CA TRP A 167 -1.95 -11.71 -3.39
C TRP A 167 -2.94 -10.56 -3.37
N VAL A 168 -4.20 -10.87 -3.04
CA VAL A 168 -5.28 -9.89 -2.88
C VAL A 168 -6.03 -10.23 -1.61
N ALA A 169 -6.10 -9.29 -0.67
CA ALA A 169 -6.71 -9.53 0.63
C ALA A 169 -7.44 -8.31 1.20
N SER A 170 -8.33 -8.56 2.16
CA SER A 170 -8.84 -7.51 3.05
C SER A 170 -7.77 -7.10 4.06
N ALA A 171 -7.88 -5.89 4.60
CA ALA A 171 -6.98 -5.41 5.64
C ALA A 171 -6.88 -6.35 6.86
N SER A 172 -7.96 -7.02 7.23
CA SER A 172 -7.99 -7.98 8.34
C SER A 172 -7.10 -9.20 8.11
N ARG A 173 -6.83 -9.58 6.85
CA ARG A 173 -6.07 -10.77 6.47
C ARG A 173 -4.65 -10.46 6.00
N VAL A 174 -4.22 -9.20 6.05
CA VAL A 174 -2.90 -8.79 5.52
C VAL A 174 -1.74 -9.54 6.20
N PHE A 175 -1.85 -9.85 7.49
CA PHE A 175 -0.79 -10.57 8.20
C PHE A 175 -0.75 -12.07 7.90
N GLU A 176 -1.92 -12.68 7.63
CA GLU A 176 -1.97 -14.06 7.12
C GLU A 176 -1.20 -14.12 5.80
N VAL A 177 -1.49 -13.20 4.88
CA VAL A 177 -0.80 -13.10 3.59
C VAL A 177 0.71 -12.89 3.74
N ILE A 178 1.14 -11.96 4.60
CA ILE A 178 2.57 -11.71 4.81
C ILE A 178 3.26 -12.98 5.35
N LYS A 179 2.61 -13.67 6.30
CA LYS A 179 3.14 -14.91 6.86
C LYS A 179 3.24 -16.00 5.79
N ASP A 180 2.18 -16.20 5.01
CA ASP A 180 2.17 -17.19 3.93
C ASP A 180 3.28 -16.92 2.91
N ILE A 181 3.54 -15.65 2.57
CA ILE A 181 4.66 -15.26 1.70
C ILE A 181 6.01 -15.60 2.33
N GLU A 182 6.23 -15.26 3.60
CA GLU A 182 7.50 -15.54 4.27
C GLU A 182 7.75 -17.04 4.45
N GLU A 183 6.70 -17.86 4.53
CA GLU A 183 6.80 -19.32 4.63
C GLU A 183 6.93 -20.01 3.25
N SER A 184 6.39 -19.41 2.18
CA SER A 184 6.35 -20.01 0.84
C SER A 184 7.56 -19.70 -0.03
N TYR A 185 8.28 -18.62 0.25
CA TYR A 185 9.40 -18.17 -0.57
C TYR A 185 10.76 -18.45 0.11
N PRO A 186 11.80 -18.84 -0.65
CA PRO A 186 13.13 -19.05 -0.09
C PRO A 186 13.77 -17.72 0.32
N GLU A 187 14.69 -17.77 1.28
CA GLU A 187 15.48 -16.61 1.65
C GLU A 187 16.33 -16.10 0.47
N VAL A 188 16.44 -14.79 0.38
CA VAL A 188 17.17 -14.10 -0.68
C VAL A 188 18.52 -13.63 -0.16
N ARG A 189 19.57 -14.03 -0.88
CA ARG A 189 20.90 -13.45 -0.68
C ARG A 189 21.01 -12.14 -1.44
N PHE A 190 20.76 -11.03 -0.74
CA PHE A 190 20.96 -9.69 -1.30
C PHE A 190 22.43 -9.43 -1.61
N LYS A 191 22.73 -8.98 -2.83
CA LYS A 191 24.07 -8.52 -3.23
C LYS A 191 24.56 -7.38 -2.35
N ASP A 192 23.70 -6.39 -2.13
CA ASP A 192 23.92 -5.28 -1.20
C ASP A 192 22.59 -4.85 -0.58
N LYS A 193 22.31 -5.34 0.64
CA LYS A 193 21.08 -4.98 1.38
C LYS A 193 21.02 -3.51 1.77
N TRP A 194 22.17 -2.88 2.01
CA TRP A 194 22.23 -1.49 2.44
C TRP A 194 21.94 -0.55 1.28
N GLU A 195 22.42 -0.89 0.09
CA GLU A 195 22.10 -0.14 -1.12
C GLU A 195 20.60 -0.25 -1.47
N VAL A 196 19.98 -1.43 -1.32
CA VAL A 196 18.52 -1.59 -1.48
C VAL A 196 17.77 -0.64 -0.53
N VAL A 197 18.10 -0.69 0.77
CA VAL A 197 17.46 0.17 1.78
C VAL A 197 17.68 1.65 1.46
N ARG A 198 18.89 2.03 1.04
CA ARG A 198 19.20 3.41 0.63
C ARG A 198 18.33 3.87 -0.53
N ILE A 199 18.19 3.05 -1.58
CA ILE A 199 17.35 3.36 -2.75
C ILE A 199 15.88 3.51 -2.36
N LEU A 200 15.36 2.65 -1.47
CA LEU A 200 13.99 2.75 -0.98
C LEU A 200 13.78 4.02 -0.14
N LYS A 201 14.75 4.39 0.71
CA LYS A 201 14.73 5.66 1.47
C LYS A 201 14.78 6.88 0.55
N GLU A 202 15.64 6.87 -0.47
CA GLU A 202 15.72 7.92 -1.50
C GLU A 202 14.36 8.07 -2.21
N ALA A 203 13.72 6.97 -2.57
CA ALA A 203 12.40 6.99 -3.21
C ALA A 203 11.29 7.51 -2.29
N SER A 204 11.29 7.16 -0.99
CA SER A 204 10.38 7.76 -0.01
C SER A 204 10.63 9.26 0.17
N ALA A 205 11.89 9.69 0.19
CA ALA A 205 12.28 11.10 0.34
C ALA A 205 11.87 11.95 -0.87
N LEU A 206 11.89 11.38 -2.09
CA LEU A 206 11.40 12.08 -3.28
C LEU A 206 9.93 12.51 -3.14
N GLY A 207 9.11 11.71 -2.46
CA GLY A 207 7.72 12.10 -2.25
C GLY A 207 7.56 13.25 -1.26
N GLU A 208 8.57 13.64 -0.47
CA GLU A 208 8.51 14.88 0.34
C GLU A 208 8.53 16.14 -0.55
N GLN A 209 9.05 16.02 -1.78
CA GLN A 209 9.13 17.12 -2.74
C GLN A 209 7.75 17.38 -3.37
N ARG A 210 7.28 18.62 -3.27
CA ARG A 210 5.94 19.00 -3.74
C ARG A 210 5.85 18.89 -5.26
N GLU A 211 6.92 19.22 -5.96
CA GLU A 211 7.04 19.20 -7.43
C GLU A 211 6.89 17.77 -7.96
N VAL A 212 7.56 16.80 -7.33
CA VAL A 212 7.46 15.37 -7.67
C VAL A 212 6.02 14.88 -7.50
N ARG A 213 5.37 15.22 -6.36
CA ARG A 213 3.96 14.86 -6.13
C ARG A 213 3.03 15.50 -7.15
N GLN A 214 3.28 16.76 -7.51
CA GLN A 214 2.46 17.49 -8.47
C GLN A 214 2.59 16.90 -9.88
N GLN A 215 3.83 16.69 -10.35
CA GLN A 215 4.10 16.07 -11.64
C GLN A 215 3.43 14.70 -11.77
N HIS A 216 3.49 13.89 -10.71
CA HIS A 216 2.82 12.59 -10.70
C HIS A 216 1.29 12.73 -10.77
N ARG A 217 0.69 13.65 -10.01
CA ARG A 217 -0.77 13.90 -10.07
C ARG A 217 -1.22 14.34 -11.46
N ASP A 218 -0.48 15.23 -12.08
CA ASP A 218 -0.81 15.76 -13.42
C ASP A 218 -0.71 14.65 -14.48
N GLN A 219 0.29 13.78 -14.36
CA GLN A 219 0.43 12.60 -15.22
C GLN A 219 -0.75 11.64 -15.06
N VAL A 220 -1.13 11.31 -13.82
CA VAL A 220 -2.27 10.41 -13.55
C VAL A 220 -3.57 11.02 -14.08
N ALA A 221 -3.80 12.31 -13.84
CA ALA A 221 -4.98 13.01 -14.36
C ALA A 221 -5.04 12.95 -15.89
N THR A 222 -3.91 13.17 -16.56
CA THR A 222 -3.79 13.09 -18.01
C THR A 222 -4.13 11.68 -18.52
N TYR A 223 -3.57 10.64 -17.89
CA TYR A 223 -3.84 9.25 -18.25
C TYR A 223 -5.32 8.86 -18.08
N VAL A 224 -5.93 9.27 -16.96
CA VAL A 224 -7.35 9.02 -16.68
C VAL A 224 -8.25 9.72 -17.71
N ASN A 225 -7.95 10.97 -18.04
CA ASN A 225 -8.72 11.72 -19.04
C ASN A 225 -8.60 11.12 -20.45
N GLN A 226 -7.39 10.73 -20.86
CA GLN A 226 -7.18 10.04 -22.14
C GLN A 226 -7.95 8.72 -22.22
N LYS A 227 -8.04 7.97 -21.12
CA LYS A 227 -8.83 6.73 -21.07
C LYS A 227 -10.33 6.97 -21.11
N ARG A 228 -10.82 8.02 -20.44
CA ARG A 228 -12.24 8.40 -20.48
C ARG A 228 -12.69 8.77 -21.88
N ASN A 229 -11.85 9.48 -22.65
CA ASN A 229 -12.19 9.91 -24.01
C ASN A 229 -12.12 8.79 -25.06
N ARG A 230 -11.59 7.61 -24.72
CA ARG A 230 -11.47 6.45 -25.63
C ARG A 230 -12.57 5.40 -25.43
N ASN A 231 -13.39 5.54 -24.37
CA ASN A 231 -14.49 4.65 -24.01
C ASN A 231 -15.82 5.36 -24.16
#